data_AF-A0A7C3NKW9-F1
#
_entry.id   AF-A0A7C3NKW9-F1
#
_cell.length_a   1.000
_cell.length_b   1.000
_cell.length_c   1.000
_cell.angle_alpha   90.00
_cell.angle_beta   90.00
_cell.angle_gamma   90.00
#
_symmetry.space_group_name_H-M   'P 1'
#
loop_
_entity.id
_entity.type
_entity.pdbx_description
1 polymer ?
#
loop_
_entity_poly.entity_id
_entity_poly.type
_entity_poly.pdbx_seq_one_letter_code
_entity_poly.pdbx_strand_id
1 'polypeptide(L)'
;MKARLNRRTLEMIHRALSYFPELQNSLITVGYTRKHLGSATVIYRKGVLTQLIIRLRARNVTYQTVGHELTHLVQGLTYGARSNSRSTESGKIPCGETQCDIWTLARDPLFCDDPPTYIKMPRRIREQWPDFADAVRELCISAIEKRLTQRHYIRWLEQEIRQLGKTAQAKKTGPAQLSLPFVL
;
A
#
# COMPACT_ATOMS: atom_id res chain seq x y z
N MET A 1 22.19 20.62 10.77
CA MET A 1 21.90 19.29 11.36
C MET A 1 21.47 18.33 10.27
N LYS A 2 22.20 17.24 10.03
CA LYS A 2 21.67 16.13 9.20
C LYS A 2 20.46 15.57 9.93
N ALA A 3 19.28 15.66 9.33
CA ALA A 3 18.07 15.07 9.90
C ALA A 3 18.32 13.56 10.04
N ARG A 4 18.40 13.07 11.27
CA ARG A 4 18.61 11.65 11.57
C ARG A 4 17.26 10.95 11.47
N LEU A 5 17.21 9.78 10.82
CA LEU A 5 16.06 8.88 10.92
C LEU A 5 15.73 8.62 12.38
N ASN A 6 14.50 8.91 12.80
CA ASN A 6 14.06 8.53 14.13
C ASN A 6 14.11 6.99 14.22
N ARG A 7 14.53 6.47 15.37
CA ARG A 7 14.64 5.04 15.66
C ARG A 7 13.39 4.27 15.26
N ARG A 8 12.20 4.81 15.59
CA ARG A 8 10.91 4.22 15.20
C ARG A 8 10.79 4.02 13.69
N THR A 9 11.08 5.05 12.89
CA THR A 9 10.98 4.96 11.43
C THR A 9 11.99 3.96 10.86
N LEU A 10 13.20 3.90 11.43
CA LEU A 10 14.20 2.91 11.05
C LEU A 10 13.72 1.48 11.33
N GLU A 11 13.16 1.23 12.52
CA GLU A 11 12.57 -0.07 12.89
C GLU A 11 11.39 -0.45 11.97
N MET A 12 10.52 0.52 11.65
CA MET A 12 9.42 0.31 10.70
C MET A 12 9.93 -0.10 9.31
N ILE A 13 10.98 0.56 8.80
CA ILE A 13 11.58 0.21 7.50
C ILE A 13 12.19 -1.18 7.54
N HIS A 14 12.94 -1.52 8.59
CA HIS A 14 13.52 -2.86 8.74
C HIS A 14 12.44 -3.95 8.76
N ARG A 15 11.36 -3.73 9.51
CA ARG A 15 10.23 -4.67 9.57
C ARG A 15 9.47 -4.74 8.25
N ALA A 16 9.28 -3.63 7.55
CA ALA A 16 8.66 -3.64 6.23
C ALA A 16 9.51 -4.44 5.23
N LEU A 17 10.83 -4.23 5.22
CA LEU A 17 11.75 -4.88 4.29
C LEU A 17 11.76 -6.40 4.38
N SER A 18 11.43 -7.03 5.52
CA SER A 18 11.32 -8.49 5.60
C SER A 18 10.23 -9.07 4.70
N TYR A 19 9.29 -8.25 4.25
CA TYR A 19 8.23 -8.64 3.32
C TYR A 19 8.57 -8.32 1.85
N PHE A 20 9.74 -7.75 1.56
CA PHE A 20 10.20 -7.41 0.21
C PHE A 20 11.46 -8.20 -0.16
N PRO A 21 11.35 -9.52 -0.41
CA PRO A 21 12.49 -10.34 -0.83
C PRO A 21 13.15 -9.81 -2.11
N GLU A 22 12.39 -9.13 -2.99
CA GLU A 22 12.90 -8.52 -4.22
C GLU A 22 13.91 -7.39 -3.97
N LEU A 23 13.90 -6.81 -2.76
CA LEU A 23 14.80 -5.75 -2.34
C LEU A 23 15.91 -6.27 -1.42
N GLN A 24 15.92 -7.56 -1.10
CA GLN A 24 16.95 -8.16 -0.26
C GLN A 24 18.31 -7.99 -0.92
N ASN A 25 19.33 -7.67 -0.12
CA ASN A 25 20.70 -7.36 -0.56
C ASN A 25 20.86 -6.08 -1.41
N SER A 26 19.80 -5.30 -1.60
CA SER A 26 19.89 -4.00 -2.27
C SER A 26 20.21 -2.89 -1.27
N LEU A 27 21.13 -1.98 -1.64
CA LEU A 27 21.38 -0.78 -0.85
C LEU A 27 20.30 0.27 -1.12
N ILE A 28 19.41 0.48 -0.15
CA ILE A 28 18.34 1.49 -0.22
C ILE A 28 18.76 2.72 0.58
N THR A 29 18.82 3.87 -0.10
CA THR A 29 19.02 5.17 0.53
C THR A 29 17.69 5.69 1.06
N VAL A 30 17.61 5.96 2.36
CA VAL A 30 16.41 6.53 2.99
C VAL A 30 16.64 8.00 3.29
N GLY A 31 15.79 8.85 2.72
CA GLY A 31 15.79 10.30 2.93
C GLY A 31 14.49 10.82 3.54
N TYR A 32 14.41 12.14 3.66
CA TYR A 32 13.23 12.84 4.14
C TYR A 32 12.61 13.72 3.06
N THR A 33 11.29 13.85 3.09
CA THR A 33 10.54 14.82 2.27
C THR A 33 9.59 15.64 3.14
N ARG A 34 9.39 16.90 2.75
CA ARG A 34 8.37 17.80 3.34
C ARG A 34 7.14 17.96 2.45
N LYS A 35 7.22 17.51 1.18
CA LYS A 35 6.24 17.83 0.13
C LYS A 35 5.16 16.74 -0.01
N HIS A 36 5.55 15.48 0.10
CA HIS A 36 4.70 14.30 -0.10
C HIS A 36 4.76 13.40 1.13
N LEU A 37 3.83 12.44 1.27
CA LEU A 37 3.88 11.43 2.35
C LEU A 37 5.09 10.51 2.18
N GLY A 38 5.35 10.09 0.96
CA GLY A 38 6.58 9.42 0.55
C GLY A 38 6.96 9.75 -0.90
N SER A 39 8.14 9.27 -1.32
CA SER A 39 8.48 9.10 -2.73
C SER A 39 9.58 8.07 -2.92
N ALA A 40 9.50 7.31 -4.01
CA ALA A 40 10.49 6.33 -4.41
C ALA A 40 11.19 6.75 -5.72
N THR A 41 12.46 6.38 -5.87
CA THR A 41 13.24 6.66 -7.08
C THR A 41 14.22 5.53 -7.33
N VAL A 42 14.19 5.01 -8.56
CA VAL A 42 15.14 4.02 -9.06
C VAL A 42 15.99 4.68 -10.14
N ILE A 43 17.31 4.68 -9.96
CA ILE A 43 18.24 5.35 -10.88
C ILE A 43 19.11 4.32 -11.59
N TYR A 44 19.02 4.32 -12.92
CA TYR A 44 19.88 3.53 -13.80
C TYR A 44 20.89 4.42 -14.49
N ARG A 45 22.14 3.98 -14.60
CA ARG A 45 23.16 4.60 -15.46
C ARG A 45 23.69 3.55 -16.42
N LYS A 46 23.60 3.83 -17.72
CA LYS A 46 24.02 2.90 -18.79
C LYS A 46 23.41 1.48 -18.62
N GLY A 47 22.15 1.40 -18.20
CA GLY A 47 21.44 0.14 -17.97
C GLY A 47 21.78 -0.58 -16.66
N VAL A 48 22.72 -0.06 -15.86
CA VAL A 48 23.09 -0.62 -14.56
C VAL A 48 22.34 0.11 -13.45
N LEU A 49 21.75 -0.65 -12.52
CA LEU A 49 21.13 -0.10 -11.31
C LEU A 49 22.20 0.60 -10.48
N THR A 50 22.01 1.88 -10.17
CA THR A 50 22.97 2.66 -9.39
C THR A 50 22.46 3.06 -8.02
N GLN A 51 21.18 3.40 -7.90
CA GLN A 51 20.61 3.83 -6.62
C GLN A 51 19.13 3.44 -6.52
N LEU A 52 18.75 2.99 -5.32
CA LEU A 52 17.37 2.90 -4.85
C LEU A 52 17.20 3.91 -3.73
N ILE A 53 16.19 4.78 -3.85
CA ILE A 53 15.97 5.85 -2.90
C ILE A 53 14.49 5.86 -2.50
N ILE A 54 14.21 5.85 -1.21
CA ILE A 54 12.89 6.25 -0.68
C ILE A 54 13.06 7.52 0.15
N ARG A 55 12.06 8.39 0.13
CA ARG A 55 11.97 9.58 0.98
C ARG A 55 10.65 9.53 1.72
N LEU A 56 10.68 9.74 3.03
CA LEU A 56 9.48 9.65 3.88
C LEU A 56 9.22 10.96 4.61
N ARG A 57 7.96 11.26 4.91
CA ARG A 57 7.59 12.39 5.77
C ARG A 57 7.67 11.99 7.23
N ALA A 58 8.74 12.40 7.90
CA ALA A 58 9.13 11.97 9.25
C ALA A 58 8.03 11.89 10.32
N ARG A 59 7.03 12.78 10.29
CA ARG A 59 6.02 12.90 11.36
C ARG A 59 4.84 11.93 11.23
N ASN A 60 4.52 11.48 10.02
CA ASN A 60 3.29 10.73 9.73
C ASN A 60 3.60 9.46 8.93
N VAL A 61 4.68 8.75 9.31
CA VAL A 61 5.05 7.51 8.63
C VAL A 61 4.17 6.37 9.13
N THR A 62 3.43 5.75 8.21
CA THR A 62 2.66 4.51 8.40
C THR A 62 3.38 3.36 7.70
N TYR A 63 3.11 2.11 8.10
CA TYR A 63 3.59 0.95 7.37
C TYR A 63 3.03 0.94 5.95
N GLN A 64 1.78 1.34 5.75
CA GLN A 64 1.18 1.54 4.42
C GLN A 64 2.06 2.45 3.56
N THR A 65 2.48 3.62 4.07
CA THR A 65 3.34 4.54 3.31
C THR A 65 4.69 3.91 2.99
N VAL A 66 5.32 3.24 3.96
CA VAL A 66 6.62 2.56 3.74
C VAL A 66 6.48 1.46 2.70
N GLY A 67 5.46 0.60 2.83
CA GLY A 67 5.18 -0.49 1.89
C GLY A 67 4.86 0.01 0.49
N HIS A 68 4.15 1.14 0.36
CA HIS A 68 3.88 1.80 -0.90
C HIS A 68 5.18 2.25 -1.58
N GLU A 69 6.06 2.98 -0.87
CA GLU A 69 7.32 3.40 -1.47
C GLU A 69 8.27 2.23 -1.81
N LEU A 70 8.28 1.17 -1.00
CA LEU A 70 9.06 -0.03 -1.30
C LEU A 70 8.49 -0.77 -2.53
N THR A 71 7.17 -0.84 -2.68
CA THR A 71 6.51 -1.43 -3.85
C THR A 71 6.86 -0.66 -5.13
N HIS A 72 6.96 0.67 -5.08
CA HIS A 72 7.46 1.47 -6.21
C HIS A 72 8.89 1.12 -6.60
N LEU A 73 9.78 0.81 -5.64
CA LEU A 73 11.12 0.33 -5.97
C LEU A 73 11.06 -1.01 -6.72
N VAL A 74 10.22 -1.95 -6.26
CA VAL A 74 10.04 -3.25 -6.93
C VAL A 74 9.50 -3.08 -8.34
N GLN A 75 8.51 -2.19 -8.54
CA GLN A 75 8.05 -1.82 -9.87
C GLN A 75 9.24 -1.32 -10.71
N GLY A 76 10.00 -0.32 -10.23
CA GLY A 76 11.14 0.25 -10.97
C GLY A 76 12.26 -0.76 -11.29
N LEU A 77 12.52 -1.73 -10.41
CA LEU A 77 13.44 -2.84 -10.68
C LEU A 77 12.95 -3.72 -11.83
N THR A 78 11.67 -4.07 -11.83
CA THR A 78 11.10 -4.99 -12.82
C THR A 78 10.96 -4.37 -14.22
N TYR A 79 10.93 -3.04 -14.34
CA TYR A 79 10.86 -2.35 -15.64
C TYR A 79 12.20 -1.80 -16.15
N GLY A 80 13.14 -1.49 -15.26
CA GLY A 80 14.44 -0.92 -15.65
C GLY A 80 15.51 -1.95 -16.01
N ALA A 81 15.35 -3.22 -15.61
CA ALA A 81 16.13 -4.34 -16.11
C ALA A 81 15.77 -4.64 -17.59
N ARG A 82 16.26 -3.80 -18.51
CA ARG A 82 16.09 -3.94 -19.97
C ARG A 82 16.92 -5.08 -20.59
N SER A 83 17.46 -5.98 -19.78
CA SER A 83 18.30 -7.09 -20.24
C SER A 83 17.71 -8.41 -19.75
N ASN A 84 17.32 -9.24 -20.71
CA ASN A 84 17.24 -10.69 -20.63
C ASN A 84 16.25 -11.29 -19.63
N SER A 85 14.97 -11.15 -19.93
CA SER A 85 14.04 -12.28 -20.11
C SER A 85 12.64 -11.71 -20.22
N ARG A 86 11.83 -12.20 -21.17
CA ARG A 86 10.37 -12.10 -21.06
C ARG A 86 9.96 -13.00 -19.88
N SER A 87 10.29 -12.58 -18.65
CA SER A 87 9.72 -13.20 -17.47
C SER A 87 8.20 -13.02 -17.61
N THR A 88 7.50 -14.15 -17.57
CA THR A 88 6.06 -14.25 -17.75
C THR A 88 5.34 -13.13 -16.99
N GLU A 89 4.53 -12.33 -17.70
CA GLU A 89 3.82 -11.13 -17.21
C GLU A 89 3.01 -11.33 -15.91
N SER A 90 2.75 -12.59 -15.56
CA SER A 90 1.99 -13.04 -14.40
C SER A 90 2.65 -12.69 -13.06
N GLY A 91 3.99 -12.72 -12.95
CA GLY A 91 4.71 -12.44 -11.70
C GLY A 91 5.08 -10.97 -11.45
N LYS A 92 4.83 -10.10 -12.43
CA LYS A 92 5.29 -8.70 -12.41
C LYS A 92 4.28 -7.76 -11.77
N ILE A 93 4.73 -6.94 -10.83
CA ILE A 93 3.95 -5.82 -10.30
C ILE A 93 3.81 -4.75 -11.41
N PRO A 94 2.58 -4.42 -11.85
CA PRO A 94 2.40 -3.39 -12.88
C PRO A 94 2.79 -2.01 -12.36
N CYS A 95 3.32 -1.14 -13.23
CA CYS A 95 3.52 0.27 -12.88
C CYS A 95 2.19 0.96 -12.55
N GLY A 96 2.23 1.87 -11.57
CA GLY A 96 1.15 2.82 -11.28
C GLY A 96 0.80 2.88 -9.80
N GLU A 97 0.24 4.01 -9.38
CA GLU A 97 -0.08 4.32 -7.98
C GLU A 97 -1.16 3.41 -7.39
N THR A 98 -2.23 3.15 -8.13
CA THR A 98 -3.30 2.25 -7.67
C THR A 98 -2.79 0.82 -7.54
N GLN A 99 -1.97 0.35 -8.48
CA GLN A 99 -1.33 -0.97 -8.40
C GLN A 99 -0.33 -1.02 -7.23
N CYS A 100 0.36 0.08 -6.95
CA CYS A 100 1.25 0.18 -5.80
C CYS A 100 0.47 -0.07 -4.49
N ASP A 101 -0.68 0.58 -4.32
CA ASP A 101 -1.56 0.36 -3.15
C ASP A 101 -2.10 -1.07 -3.08
N ILE A 102 -2.57 -1.63 -4.20
CA ILE A 102 -3.12 -3.00 -4.24
C ILE A 102 -2.07 -4.02 -3.80
N TRP A 103 -0.85 -3.94 -4.37
CA TRP A 103 0.22 -4.88 -4.04
C TRP A 103 0.78 -4.66 -2.64
N THR A 104 0.78 -3.42 -2.14
CA THR A 104 1.19 -3.11 -0.76
C THR A 104 0.24 -3.77 0.24
N LEU A 105 -1.06 -3.56 0.09
CA LEU A 105 -2.06 -4.15 1.01
C LEU A 105 -2.09 -5.68 0.94
N ALA A 106 -2.03 -6.24 -0.28
CA ALA A 106 -2.06 -7.69 -0.45
C ALA A 106 -0.87 -8.41 0.19
N ARG A 107 0.28 -7.72 0.32
CA ARG A 107 1.55 -8.32 0.74
C ARG A 107 1.52 -8.85 2.16
N ASP A 108 1.04 -8.06 3.13
CA ASP A 108 0.99 -8.45 4.54
C ASP A 108 0.04 -7.56 5.35
N PRO A 109 -0.66 -8.08 6.38
CA PRO A 109 -1.50 -7.26 7.27
C PRO A 109 -0.76 -6.10 7.96
N LEU A 110 0.57 -6.16 8.07
CA LEU A 110 1.40 -5.05 8.56
C LEU A 110 1.13 -3.74 7.81
N PHE A 111 0.84 -3.80 6.51
CA PHE A 111 0.63 -2.64 5.66
C PHE A 111 -0.80 -2.10 5.70
N CYS A 112 -1.66 -2.68 6.53
CA CYS A 112 -3.05 -2.30 6.69
C CYS A 112 -3.27 -1.31 7.85
N ASP A 113 -2.21 -0.65 8.34
CA ASP A 113 -2.29 0.29 9.46
C ASP A 113 -2.93 1.64 9.12
N ASP A 114 -3.08 1.96 7.83
CA ASP A 114 -3.70 3.18 7.31
C ASP A 114 -4.38 2.88 5.97
N PRO A 115 -5.50 3.55 5.59
CA PRO A 115 -6.14 3.30 4.30
C PRO A 115 -5.26 3.73 3.12
N PRO A 116 -5.33 3.01 1.98
CA PRO A 116 -4.61 3.36 0.76
C PRO A 116 -5.10 4.70 0.18
N THR A 117 -4.21 5.38 -0.54
CA THR A 117 -4.51 6.70 -1.10
C THR A 117 -5.32 6.60 -2.40
N TYR A 118 -4.87 5.77 -3.32
CA TYR A 118 -5.27 5.75 -4.73
C TYR A 118 -6.37 4.74 -5.07
N ILE A 119 -6.64 3.77 -4.20
CA ILE A 119 -7.80 2.88 -4.36
C ILE A 119 -9.08 3.68 -4.02
N LYS A 120 -10.00 3.77 -4.98
CA LYS A 120 -11.29 4.44 -4.74
C LYS A 120 -12.15 3.60 -3.81
N MET A 121 -12.66 4.24 -2.76
CA MET A 121 -13.53 3.59 -1.78
C MET A 121 -14.48 4.60 -1.13
N PRO A 122 -15.64 4.15 -0.63
CA PRO A 122 -16.54 4.99 0.15
C PRO A 122 -15.84 5.64 1.36
N ARG A 123 -16.21 6.89 1.68
CA ARG A 123 -15.66 7.65 2.81
C ARG A 123 -15.73 6.88 4.14
N ARG A 124 -16.85 6.20 4.39
CA ARG A 124 -17.05 5.39 5.60
C ARG A 124 -15.98 4.30 5.78
N ILE A 125 -15.56 3.64 4.70
CA ILE A 125 -14.51 2.61 4.78
C ILE A 125 -13.19 3.25 5.21
N ARG A 126 -12.87 4.45 4.73
CA ARG A 126 -11.67 5.18 5.19
C ARG A 126 -11.77 5.61 6.65
N GLU A 127 -12.93 6.10 7.09
CA GLU A 127 -13.14 6.58 8.46
C GLU A 127 -13.21 5.44 9.49
N GLN A 128 -13.68 4.27 9.08
CA GLN A 128 -13.77 3.06 9.91
C GLN A 128 -12.71 2.02 9.45
N TRP A 129 -11.56 2.48 8.95
CA TRP A 129 -10.56 1.62 8.32
C TRP A 129 -10.22 0.34 9.12
N PRO A 130 -10.01 0.39 10.45
CA PRO A 130 -9.74 -0.83 11.23
C PRO A 130 -10.82 -1.92 11.09
N ASP A 131 -12.09 -1.56 10.87
CA ASP A 131 -13.19 -2.53 10.72
C ASP A 131 -13.20 -3.20 9.34
N PHE A 132 -12.52 -2.61 8.34
CA PHE A 132 -12.58 -3.01 6.94
C PHE A 132 -11.22 -3.47 6.38
N ALA A 133 -10.12 -3.19 7.07
CA ALA A 133 -8.77 -3.33 6.54
C ALA A 133 -8.48 -4.75 6.03
N ASP A 134 -8.81 -5.77 6.81
CA ASP A 134 -8.63 -7.18 6.44
C ASP A 134 -9.48 -7.56 5.22
N ALA A 135 -10.75 -7.18 5.20
CA ALA A 135 -11.64 -7.46 4.07
C ALA A 135 -11.16 -6.78 2.77
N VAL A 136 -10.67 -5.54 2.87
CA VAL A 136 -10.10 -4.82 1.71
C VAL A 136 -8.79 -5.46 1.26
N ARG A 137 -7.96 -5.95 2.17
CA ARG A 137 -6.75 -6.71 1.86
C ARG A 137 -7.06 -8.00 1.10
N GLU A 138 -8.03 -8.79 1.56
CA GLU A 138 -8.45 -10.01 0.86
C GLU A 138 -8.99 -9.72 -0.55
N LEU A 139 -9.70 -8.60 -0.72
CA LEU A 139 -10.11 -8.13 -2.05
C LEU A 139 -8.90 -7.74 -2.91
N CYS A 140 -7.85 -7.14 -2.34
CA CYS A 140 -6.61 -6.83 -3.08
C CYS A 140 -5.88 -8.10 -3.54
N ILE A 141 -5.80 -9.13 -2.68
CA ILE A 141 -5.24 -10.44 -3.05
C ILE A 141 -6.05 -11.04 -4.21
N SER A 142 -7.38 -11.07 -4.08
CA SER A 142 -8.28 -11.55 -5.12
C SER A 142 -8.15 -10.75 -6.42
N ALA A 143 -7.88 -9.44 -6.33
CA ALA A 143 -7.69 -8.58 -7.50
C ALA A 143 -6.41 -8.93 -8.26
N ILE A 144 -5.32 -9.28 -7.56
CA ILE A 144 -4.07 -9.74 -8.16
C ILE A 144 -4.28 -11.06 -8.92
N GLU A 145 -5.04 -12.00 -8.35
CA GLU A 145 -5.38 -13.25 -9.03
C GLU A 145 -6.25 -12.98 -10.27
N LYS A 146 -7.28 -12.14 -10.14
CA LYS A 146 -8.16 -11.78 -11.25
C LYS A 146 -7.43 -11.08 -12.39
N ARG A 147 -6.36 -10.33 -12.12
CA ARG A 147 -5.53 -9.68 -13.16
C ARG A 147 -5.05 -10.68 -14.21
N LEU A 148 -4.81 -11.94 -13.84
CA LEU A 148 -4.31 -12.96 -14.77
C LEU A 148 -5.26 -13.22 -15.94
N THR A 149 -6.57 -12.95 -15.77
CA THR A 149 -7.59 -13.17 -16.81
C THR A 149 -8.43 -11.93 -17.13
N GLN A 150 -8.47 -10.93 -16.25
CA GLN A 150 -9.32 -9.75 -16.36
C GLN A 150 -8.51 -8.45 -16.39
N ARG A 151 -8.48 -7.79 -17.56
CA ARG A 151 -7.83 -6.48 -17.73
C ARG A 151 -8.42 -5.38 -16.84
N HIS A 152 -9.67 -5.53 -16.39
CA HIS A 152 -10.38 -4.55 -15.57
C HIS A 152 -10.45 -4.90 -14.08
N TYR A 153 -9.51 -5.70 -13.56
CA TYR A 153 -9.46 -6.13 -12.15
C TYR A 153 -9.52 -4.97 -11.14
N ILE A 154 -8.94 -3.79 -11.45
CA ILE A 154 -9.02 -2.61 -10.58
C ILE A 154 -10.47 -2.10 -10.47
N ARG A 155 -11.20 -2.03 -11.59
CA ARG A 155 -12.62 -1.62 -11.56
C ARG A 155 -13.47 -2.62 -10.79
N TRP A 156 -13.18 -3.91 -10.96
CA TRP A 156 -13.81 -4.96 -10.16
C TRP A 156 -13.53 -4.76 -8.66
N LEU A 157 -12.27 -4.56 -8.27
CA LEU A 157 -11.87 -4.32 -6.88
C LEU A 157 -12.62 -3.12 -6.27
N GLU A 158 -12.63 -1.98 -6.96
CA GLU A 158 -13.32 -0.77 -6.49
C GLU A 158 -14.84 -0.99 -6.35
N GLN A 159 -15.44 -1.84 -7.19
CA GLN A 159 -16.84 -2.22 -7.08
C GLN A 159 -17.09 -3.11 -5.85
N GLU A 160 -16.26 -4.12 -5.61
CA GLU A 160 -16.39 -4.99 -4.42
C GLU A 160 -16.22 -4.20 -3.11
N ILE A 161 -15.22 -3.32 -3.04
CA ILE A 161 -15.02 -2.44 -1.88
C ILE A 161 -16.27 -1.56 -1.67
N ARG A 162 -16.89 -1.07 -2.75
CA ARG A 162 -18.13 -0.30 -2.64
C ARG A 162 -19.29 -1.13 -2.08
N GLN A 163 -19.40 -2.40 -2.44
CA GLN A 163 -20.43 -3.29 -1.90
C GLN A 163 -20.18 -3.65 -0.44
N LEU A 164 -18.92 -3.86 -0.05
CA LEU A 164 -18.52 -4.09 1.34
C LEU A 164 -19.06 -2.99 2.28
N GLY A 165 -18.92 -1.73 1.87
CA GLY A 165 -19.44 -0.58 2.62
C GLY A 165 -20.97 -0.53 2.75
N LYS A 166 -21.70 -1.08 1.76
CA LYS A 166 -23.18 -1.14 1.78
C LYS A 166 -23.68 -2.29 2.65
N THR A 167 -23.08 -3.48 2.56
CA THR A 167 -23.49 -4.64 3.36
C THR A 167 -23.31 -4.38 4.86
N ALA A 168 -22.24 -3.67 5.24
CA ALA A 168 -22.03 -3.23 6.62
C ALA A 168 -23.04 -2.17 7.10
N GLN A 169 -23.79 -1.53 6.19
CA GLN A 169 -24.88 -0.61 6.52
C GLN A 169 -26.18 -1.35 6.84
N ALA A 170 -26.50 -2.40 6.06
CA ALA A 170 -27.69 -3.22 6.29
C ALA A 170 -27.71 -3.92 7.66
N LYS A 171 -26.53 -4.21 8.22
CA LYS A 171 -26.39 -4.82 9.56
C LYS A 171 -26.58 -3.84 10.74
N LYS A 172 -26.52 -2.51 10.52
CA LYS A 172 -26.61 -1.49 11.60
C LYS A 172 -27.99 -0.82 11.74
N THR A 173 -29.03 -1.31 11.07
CA THR A 173 -30.40 -0.80 11.27
C THR A 173 -31.04 -1.40 12.52
N GLY A 174 -30.77 -0.76 13.64
CA GLY A 174 -31.55 -0.82 14.87
C GLY A 174 -31.06 0.30 15.78
N PRO A 175 -31.78 1.44 15.92
CA PRO A 175 -31.40 2.42 16.91
C PRO A 175 -31.72 1.84 18.28
N ALA A 176 -30.69 1.41 19.03
CA ALA A 176 -30.80 1.35 20.47
C ALA A 176 -30.85 2.81 20.95
N GLN A 177 -32.07 3.36 21.04
CA GLN A 177 -32.30 4.66 21.65
C GLN A 177 -31.82 4.56 23.11
N LEU A 178 -30.74 5.26 23.43
CA LEU A 178 -30.28 5.40 24.80
C LEU A 178 -31.30 6.26 25.54
N SER A 179 -32.15 5.63 26.33
CA SER A 179 -33.02 6.31 27.29
C SER A 179 -32.16 6.80 28.45
N LEU A 180 -31.99 8.10 28.57
CA LEU A 180 -31.45 8.71 29.79
C LEU A 180 -32.57 8.77 30.84
N PRO A 181 -32.35 8.31 32.08
CA PRO A 181 -33.31 8.51 33.15
C PRO A 181 -33.32 10.00 33.50
N PHE A 182 -34.45 10.67 33.22
CA PHE A 182 -34.73 11.96 33.85
C PHE A 182 -35.01 11.69 35.33
N VAL A 183 -34.14 12.19 36.20
CA VAL A 183 -34.42 12.31 37.63
C VAL A 183 -35.15 13.64 37.80
N LEU A 184 -36.40 13.58 38.28
CA LEU A 184 -37.21 14.73 38.71
C LEU A 184 -36.70 15.30 40.04
#